data_AF-A0AAV5F430-F1
#
_entry.id   AF-A0AAV5F430-F1
#
_cell.length_a   1.000
_cell.length_b   1.000
_cell.length_c   1.000
_cell.angle_alpha   90.00
_cell.angle_beta   90.00
_cell.angle_gamma   90.00
#
_symmetry.space_group_name_H-M   'P 1'
#
loop_
_entity.id
_entity.type
_entity.pdbx_description
1 polymer ?
#
loop_
_entity_poly.entity_id
_entity_poly.type
_entity_poly.pdbx_seq_one_letter_code
_entity_poly.pdbx_strand_id
1 'polypeptide(L)'
;MLPLVSAVLADSYWDRYSTITVSSVLYVLKVDEAAPSMAKIILGLLPIWTMMLMFAVIFQQTTTFFTKQGTLMHHTVGGGAFIIPPATLQSSITVSTILLMPMYDRMINLIT
;
A
#
# COMPACT_ATOMS: atom_id res chain seq x y z
N MET A 1 -0.97 -5.58 -38.33
CA MET A 1 -0.06 -4.69 -39.10
C MET A 1 0.29 -3.38 -38.39
N LEU A 2 -0.36 -3.03 -37.28
CA LEU A 2 -0.08 -1.81 -36.49
C LEU A 2 1.21 -1.78 -35.63
N PRO A 3 1.90 -2.87 -35.23
CA PRO A 3 3.03 -2.76 -34.31
C PRO A 3 4.35 -2.30 -34.98
N LEU A 4 4.51 -2.46 -36.29
CA LEU A 4 5.73 -2.05 -36.99
C LEU A 4 5.83 -0.52 -37.18
N VAL A 5 4.69 0.14 -37.44
CA VAL A 5 4.67 1.60 -37.67
C VAL A 5 4.97 2.36 -36.37
N SER A 6 4.55 1.83 -35.21
CA SER A 6 4.91 2.39 -33.90
C SER A 6 6.38 2.15 -33.54
N ALA A 7 6.98 1.04 -33.97
CA ALA A 7 8.39 0.76 -33.73
C ALA A 7 9.32 1.72 -34.50
N VAL A 8 9.00 2.02 -35.76
CA VAL A 8 9.77 2.96 -36.60
C VAL A 8 9.62 4.41 -36.12
N LEU A 9 8.43 4.79 -35.63
CA LEU A 9 8.20 6.11 -35.04
C LEU A 9 8.83 6.23 -33.65
N ALA A 10 8.91 5.16 -32.85
CA ALA A 10 9.57 5.20 -31.55
C ALA A 10 11.09 5.39 -31.68
N ASP A 11 11.73 4.76 -32.67
CA ASP A 11 13.18 4.88 -32.91
C ASP A 11 13.61 6.25 -33.45
N SER A 12 12.71 7.03 -34.06
CA SER A 12 13.03 8.33 -34.68
C SER A 12 13.07 9.53 -33.72
N TYR A 13 12.66 9.39 -32.45
CA TYR A 13 12.48 10.52 -31.52
C TYR A 13 13.44 10.49 -30.33
N TRP A 14 14.72 10.30 -30.63
CA TRP A 14 15.83 10.09 -29.70
C TRP A 14 16.22 11.27 -28.77
N ASP A 15 15.43 12.34 -28.61
CA ASP A 15 15.90 13.48 -27.79
C ASP A 15 14.86 14.28 -26.98
N ARG A 16 13.58 13.93 -26.94
CA ARG A 16 12.59 14.75 -26.20
C ARG A 16 11.55 13.95 -25.43
N TYR A 17 11.63 14.05 -24.10
CA TYR A 17 10.69 13.54 -23.09
C TYR A 17 9.18 13.74 -23.43
N SER A 18 8.85 14.72 -24.28
CA SER A 18 7.48 15.02 -24.73
C SER A 18 6.81 13.89 -25.53
N THR A 19 7.54 13.15 -26.36
CA THR A 19 6.97 12.01 -27.13
C THR A 19 6.66 10.81 -26.23
N ILE A 20 7.41 10.61 -25.14
CA ILE A 20 7.12 9.59 -24.13
C ILE A 20 5.81 9.94 -23.43
N THR A 21 5.61 11.20 -23.03
CA THR A 21 4.36 11.64 -22.40
C THR A 21 3.18 11.48 -23.35
N VAL A 22 3.32 11.92 -24.61
CA VAL A 22 2.25 11.80 -25.61
C VAL A 22 1.93 10.35 -25.92
N SER A 23 2.93 9.49 -26.14
CA SER A 23 2.71 8.06 -26.39
C SER A 23 2.13 7.32 -25.18
N SER A 24 2.52 7.69 -23.97
CA SER A 24 1.96 7.13 -22.72
C SER A 24 0.49 7.49 -22.57
N VAL A 25 0.13 8.76 -22.83
CA VAL A 25 -1.27 9.22 -22.80
C VAL A 25 -2.09 8.52 -23.89
N LEU A 26 -1.54 8.38 -25.10
CA LEU A 26 -2.21 7.70 -26.22
C LEU A 26 -2.40 6.20 -25.96
N TYR A 27 -1.45 5.56 -25.26
CA TYR A 27 -1.57 4.16 -24.84
C TYR A 27 -2.70 3.98 -23.83
N VAL A 28 -2.78 4.84 -22.81
CA VAL A 28 -3.85 4.81 -21.80
C VAL A 28 -5.22 5.03 -22.44
N LEU A 29 -5.34 5.98 -23.37
CA LEU A 29 -6.59 6.23 -24.10
C LEU A 29 -6.98 5.06 -25.02
N LYS A 30 -6.01 4.44 -25.71
CA LYS A 30 -6.28 3.26 -26.55
C LYS A 30 -6.67 2.02 -25.75
N VAL A 31 -6.17 1.87 -24.52
CA VAL A 31 -6.57 0.77 -23.64
C VAL A 31 -8.05 0.87 -23.27
N ASP A 32 -8.59 2.09 -23.12
CA ASP A 32 -10.03 2.30 -22.86
C ASP A 32 -10.90 1.93 -24.07
N GLU A 33 -10.43 2.20 -25.30
CA GLU A 33 -11.14 1.82 -26.53
C GLU A 33 -11.03 0.31 -26.86
N ALA A 34 -9.87 -0.30 -26.61
CA ALA A 34 -9.61 -1.69 -26.98
C ALA A 34 -10.24 -2.71 -26.01
N ALA A 35 -10.45 -2.33 -24.74
CA ALA A 35 -11.05 -3.19 -23.72
C ALA A 35 -11.96 -2.39 -22.76
N PRO A 36 -13.09 -1.85 -23.24
CA PRO A 36 -13.94 -0.93 -22.49
C PRO A 36 -14.55 -1.52 -21.22
N SER A 37 -14.56 -2.85 -21.05
CA SER A 37 -15.05 -3.49 -19.81
C SER A 37 -13.97 -3.54 -18.73
N MET A 38 -12.77 -4.02 -19.07
CA MET A 38 -11.69 -4.25 -18.10
C MET A 38 -11.00 -2.96 -17.70
N ALA A 39 -10.77 -2.05 -18.64
CA ALA A 39 -10.17 -0.74 -18.34
C ALA A 39 -11.06 0.05 -17.36
N LYS A 40 -12.38 0.05 -17.57
CA LYS A 40 -13.34 0.71 -16.67
C LYS A 40 -13.37 0.10 -15.28
N ILE A 41 -13.27 -1.23 -15.16
CA ILE A 41 -13.19 -1.91 -13.85
C ILE A 41 -11.91 -1.50 -13.10
N ILE A 42 -10.76 -1.51 -13.78
CA ILE A 42 -9.47 -1.12 -13.18
C ILE A 42 -9.48 0.36 -12.77
N LEU A 43 -9.99 1.24 -13.63
CA LEU A 43 -10.13 2.67 -13.33
C LEU A 43 -11.10 2.92 -12.16
N GLY A 44 -12.17 2.11 -12.03
CA GLY A 44 -13.08 2.15 -10.88
C GLY A 44 -12.46 1.65 -9.57
N LEU A 45 -11.43 0.79 -9.63
CA LEU A 45 -10.69 0.30 -8.47
C LEU A 45 -9.61 1.28 -8.00
N LEU A 46 -9.10 2.16 -8.87
CA LEU A 46 -8.09 3.16 -8.51
C LEU A 46 -8.45 3.99 -7.27
N PRO A 47 -9.67 4.55 -7.09
CA PRO A 47 -10.00 5.30 -5.88
C PRO A 47 -9.98 4.43 -4.62
N ILE A 48 -10.37 3.15 -4.69
CA ILE A 48 -10.27 2.24 -3.54
C ILE A 48 -8.79 1.98 -3.22
N TRP A 49 -7.99 1.73 -4.25
CA TRP A 49 -6.55 1.51 -4.11
C TRP A 49 -5.83 2.72 -3.51
N THR A 50 -6.17 3.95 -3.92
CA THR A 50 -5.57 5.16 -3.34
C THR A 50 -5.99 5.38 -1.89
N MET A 51 -7.21 5.04 -1.50
CA MET A 51 -7.61 5.06 -0.08
C MET A 51 -6.81 4.06 0.75
N MET A 52 -6.49 2.88 0.20
CA MET A 52 -5.64 1.89 0.88
C MET A 52 -4.19 2.36 1.06
N LEU A 53 -3.70 3.32 0.26
CA LEU A 53 -2.35 3.88 0.45
C LEU A 53 -2.18 4.57 1.81
N MET A 54 -3.20 5.29 2.29
CA MET A 54 -3.15 5.93 3.60
C MET A 54 -2.95 4.89 4.71
N PHE A 55 -3.68 3.77 4.62
CA PHE A 55 -3.50 2.64 5.53
C PHE A 55 -2.07 2.07 5.47
N ALA A 56 -1.52 1.87 4.28
CA ALA A 56 -0.15 1.37 4.10
C ALA A 56 0.89 2.30 4.75
N VAL A 57 0.73 3.61 4.62
CA VAL A 57 1.62 4.60 5.25
C VAL A 57 1.57 4.51 6.77
N ILE A 58 0.36 4.48 7.36
CA ILE A 58 0.18 4.36 8.81
C ILE A 58 0.76 3.05 9.33
N PHE A 59 0.53 1.95 8.62
CA PHE A 59 1.07 0.64 8.98
C PHE A 59 2.60 0.67 9.09
N GLN A 60 3.30 1.29 8.13
CA GLN A 60 4.76 1.42 8.15
C GLN A 60 5.30 2.29 9.30
N GLN A 61 4.54 3.29 9.75
CA GLN A 61 4.97 4.17 10.86
C GLN A 61 4.99 3.46 12.22
N THR A 62 4.21 2.40 12.39
CA THR A 62 3.96 1.77 13.69
C THR A 62 5.25 1.31 14.39
N THR A 63 6.23 0.79 13.65
CA THR A 63 7.51 0.31 14.19
C THR A 63 8.34 1.44 14.83
N THR A 64 8.39 2.59 14.17
CA THR A 64 9.15 3.76 14.63
C THR A 64 8.41 4.52 15.72
N PHE A 65 7.10 4.74 15.54
CA PHE A 65 6.26 5.47 16.49
C PHE A 65 6.25 4.80 17.85
N PHE A 66 5.98 3.49 17.94
CA PHE A 66 5.96 2.77 19.22
C PHE A 66 7.33 2.71 19.88
N THR A 67 8.40 2.57 19.12
CA THR A 67 9.75 2.59 19.71
C THR A 67 10.06 3.97 20.32
N LYS A 68 9.74 5.06 19.60
CA LYS A 68 9.93 6.42 20.11
C LYS A 68 9.03 6.72 21.30
N GLN A 69 7.77 6.33 21.24
CA GLN A 69 6.85 6.47 22.36
C GLN A 69 7.35 5.70 23.59
N GLY A 70 7.81 4.45 23.41
CA GLY A 70 8.32 3.62 24.49
C GLY A 70 9.54 4.22 25.19
N THR A 71 10.40 4.96 24.48
CA THR A 71 11.56 5.65 25.11
C THR A 71 11.14 6.76 26.07
N LEU A 72 9.96 7.35 25.87
CA LEU A 72 9.43 8.43 26.70
C LEU A 72 8.59 7.90 27.87
N MET A 73 8.26 6.61 27.88
CA MET A 73 7.46 5.98 28.93
C MET A 73 8.35 5.47 30.06
N HIS A 74 7.81 5.37 31.27
CA HIS A 74 8.50 4.70 32.36
C HIS A 74 8.49 3.18 32.13
N HIS A 75 9.62 2.64 31.71
CA HIS A 75 9.78 1.24 31.30
C HIS A 75 10.74 0.45 32.20
N THR A 76 10.85 0.83 33.48
CA THR A 76 11.65 0.11 34.49
C THR A 76 10.76 -0.73 35.41
N VAL A 77 11.22 -1.92 35.77
CA VAL A 77 10.49 -2.91 36.59
C VAL A 77 11.38 -3.37 37.75
N GLY A 78 10.77 -3.77 38.86
CA GLY A 78 11.48 -4.28 40.03
C GLY A 78 12.33 -3.24 40.75
N GLY A 79 11.82 -2.00 40.88
CA GLY A 79 12.54 -0.91 41.53
C GLY A 79 13.77 -0.40 40.76
N GLY A 80 13.84 -0.65 39.45
CA GLY A 80 14.97 -0.27 38.59
C GLY A 80 15.91 -1.43 38.23
N ALA A 81 15.64 -2.64 38.72
CA ALA A 81 16.46 -3.83 38.43
C ALA A 81 16.40 -4.30 36.97
N PHE A 82 15.31 -4.00 36.26
CA PHE A 82 15.12 -4.41 34.87
C PHE A 82 14.54 -3.27 34.02
N ILE A 83 15.10 -3.07 32.82
CA ILE A 83 14.66 -2.07 31.86
C ILE A 83 14.06 -2.81 30.67
N ILE A 84 12.75 -2.64 30.46
CA ILE A 84 12.06 -3.21 29.31
C ILE A 84 12.47 -2.40 28.07
N PRO A 85 13.00 -3.04 27.01
CA PRO A 85 13.37 -2.33 25.80
C PRO A 85 12.15 -1.65 25.14
N PRO A 86 12.19 -0.37 24.75
CA PRO A 86 11.06 0.33 24.11
C PRO A 86 10.45 -0.38 22.90
N ALA A 87 11.27 -1.11 22.13
CA ALA A 87 10.84 -1.86 20.96
C ALA A 87 9.84 -2.99 21.31
N THR A 88 9.80 -3.46 22.56
CA THR A 88 8.83 -4.49 22.96
C THR A 88 7.40 -3.99 22.89
N LEU A 89 7.16 -2.68 22.90
CA LEU A 89 5.82 -2.11 22.73
C LEU A 89 5.18 -2.55 21.39
N GLN A 90 6.00 -2.85 20.38
CA GLN A 90 5.54 -3.39 19.10
C GLN A 90 4.84 -4.75 19.21
N SER A 91 5.15 -5.57 20.23
CA SER A 91 4.50 -6.87 20.42
C SER A 91 3.00 -6.76 20.70
N SER A 92 2.51 -5.57 21.09
CA SER A 92 1.07 -5.29 21.24
C SER A 92 0.27 -5.58 19.97
N ILE A 93 0.86 -5.40 18.78
CA ILE A 93 0.22 -5.70 17.48
C ILE A 93 -0.01 -7.20 17.32
N THR A 94 1.00 -8.00 17.66
CA THR A 94 0.90 -9.46 17.59
C THR A 94 -0.12 -9.97 18.60
N VAL A 95 -0.10 -9.44 19.82
CA VAL A 95 -1.07 -9.79 20.87
C VAL A 95 -2.50 -9.41 20.44
N SER A 96 -2.70 -8.20 19.90
CA SER A 96 -4.02 -7.76 19.44
C SER A 96 -4.51 -8.61 18.27
N THR A 97 -3.64 -8.99 17.33
CA THR A 97 -3.98 -9.87 16.21
C THR A 97 -4.42 -11.26 16.70
N ILE A 98 -3.67 -11.87 17.62
CA ILE A 98 -4.01 -13.18 18.20
C ILE A 98 -5.36 -13.15 18.93
N LEU A 99 -5.70 -12.04 19.60
CA LEU A 99 -6.97 -11.88 20.30
C LEU A 99 -8.13 -11.58 19.35
N LEU A 100 -7.93 -10.67 18.39
CA LEU A 100 -8.99 -10.20 17.50
C LEU A 100 -9.39 -11.23 16.45
N MET A 101 -8.47 -12.07 15.99
CA MET A 101 -8.75 -13.02 14.91
C MET A 101 -9.82 -14.06 15.30
N PRO A 102 -9.73 -14.75 16.46
CA PRO A 102 -10.80 -15.64 16.92
C PRO A 102 -12.10 -14.89 17.25
N MET A 103 -12.03 -13.65 17.72
CA MET A 103 -13.22 -12.84 18.00
C MET A 103 -13.97 -12.50 16.71
N TYR A 104 -13.24 -12.09 15.67
CA TYR A 104 -13.78 -11.83 14.35
C TYR A 104 -14.43 -13.09 13.75
N ASP A 105 -13.74 -14.23 13.82
CA ASP A 105 -14.26 -15.51 13.32
C ASP A 105 -15.52 -15.95 14.05
N ARG A 106 -15.60 -15.75 15.37
CA ARG A 106 -16.82 -16.05 16.13
C ARG A 106 -17.97 -15.13 15.74
N MET A 107 -17.70 -13.84 15.56
CA MET A 107 -18.72 -12.86 15.22
C MET A 107 -19.33 -13.13 13.84
N ILE A 108 -18.51 -13.44 12.83
CA ILE A 108 -19.03 -13.74 11.48
C ILE A 108 -19.84 -15.05 11.44
N ASN A 109 -19.37 -16.09 12.14
CA ASN A 109 -20.10 -17.35 12.29
C ASN A 109 -21.38 -17.21 13.11
N LEU A 110 -21.50 -16.18 13.96
CA LEU A 110 -22.71 -15.89 14.74
C LEU A 110 -23.73 -15.10 13.92
N ILE A 111 -23.29 -14.34 12.92
CA ILE A 111 -24.14 -13.50 12.06
C ILE A 111 -24.61 -14.25 10.81
N THR A 112 -23.83 -15.21 10.31
CA THR A 112 -24.13 -16.02 9.11
C THR A 112 -24.87 -17.30 9.49
#